data_AF-A0A2V6V6Y8-F1
#
_entry.id   AF-A0A2V6V6Y8-F1
#
_cell.length_a   1.000
_cell.length_b   1.000
_cell.length_c   1.000
_cell.angle_alpha   90.00
_cell.angle_beta   90.00
_cell.angle_gamma   90.00
#
_symmetry.space_group_name_H-M   'P 1'
#
loop_
_entity.id
_entity.type
_entity.pdbx_description
1 polymer ?
#
loop_
_entity_poly.entity_id
_entity_poly.type
_entity_poly.pdbx_seq_one_letter_code
_entity_poly.pdbx_strand_id
1 'polypeptide(L)'
;MTGAGEAIFPGGATFNGVSLSGLTLGQGVSIAQDGSATGQFHAVLLGTSLLWARQDVIVEGAVRNGSVAGDGSATLGGIATVDMGDGTLLLPGVPFTVTTSAASLALILDTVALPTATVTAGSITIE
;
A
#
# COMPACT_ATOMS: atom_id res chain seq x y z
N MET A 1 -9.15 -2.95 12.70
CA MET A 1 -8.67 -3.60 11.46
C MET A 1 -7.22 -4.02 11.57
N THR A 2 -6.94 -5.30 11.35
CA THR A 2 -5.57 -5.81 11.21
C THR A 2 -5.55 -6.74 10.01
N GLY A 3 -4.55 -6.61 9.16
CA GLY A 3 -4.49 -7.41 7.95
C GLY A 3 -3.08 -7.49 7.42
N ALA A 4 -2.74 -8.68 6.93
CA ALA A 4 -1.57 -8.87 6.09
C ALA A 4 -2.03 -9.60 4.84
N GLY A 5 -1.46 -9.23 3.70
CA GLY A 5 -1.83 -9.82 2.44
C GLY A 5 -0.81 -9.57 1.36
N GLU A 6 -0.91 -10.38 0.33
CA GLU A 6 -0.08 -10.32 -0.85
C GLU A 6 -1.00 -10.09 -2.05
N ALA A 7 -0.58 -9.21 -2.93
CA ALA A 7 -1.28 -8.87 -4.14
C ALA A 7 -0.31 -8.85 -5.33
N ILE A 8 -0.83 -9.18 -6.51
CA ILE A 8 -0.07 -9.19 -7.75
C ILE A 8 -0.56 -8.04 -8.63
N PHE A 9 0.38 -7.24 -9.13
CA PHE A 9 0.05 -6.17 -10.07
C PHE A 9 -0.21 -6.74 -11.48
N PRO A 10 -1.13 -6.15 -12.24
CA PRO A 10 -1.23 -6.46 -13.66
C PRO A 10 0.05 -6.03 -14.40
N GLY A 11 0.35 -6.70 -15.52
CA GLY A 11 1.53 -6.37 -16.33
C GLY A 11 1.56 -4.90 -16.73
N GLY A 12 2.73 -4.25 -16.58
CA GLY A 12 2.93 -2.84 -16.91
C GLY A 12 2.78 -1.87 -15.75
N ALA A 13 2.52 -2.34 -14.53
CA ALA A 13 2.61 -1.50 -13.34
C ALA A 13 4.05 -0.98 -13.15
N THR A 14 4.18 0.34 -13.00
CA THR A 14 5.48 0.98 -12.77
C THR A 14 5.34 2.07 -11.71
N PHE A 15 6.41 2.26 -10.93
CA PHE A 15 6.52 3.33 -9.95
C PHE A 15 7.94 3.90 -9.97
N ASN A 16 8.08 5.20 -10.27
CA ASN A 16 9.38 5.87 -10.35
C ASN A 16 10.45 5.11 -11.18
N GLY A 17 10.04 4.45 -12.27
CA GLY A 17 10.94 3.67 -13.14
C GLY A 17 11.19 2.22 -12.71
N VAL A 18 10.63 1.78 -11.57
CA VAL A 18 10.62 0.38 -11.13
C VAL A 18 9.40 -0.31 -11.73
N SER A 19 9.62 -1.44 -12.40
CA SER A 19 8.53 -2.30 -12.88
C SER A 19 8.03 -3.16 -11.74
N LEU A 20 6.76 -3.03 -11.37
CA LEU A 20 6.17 -3.71 -10.24
C LEU A 20 5.54 -5.04 -10.67
N SER A 21 5.81 -6.09 -9.91
CA SER A 21 5.24 -7.42 -10.12
C SER A 21 4.27 -7.82 -9.00
N GLY A 22 4.53 -7.37 -7.77
CA GLY A 22 3.70 -7.69 -6.62
C GLY A 22 3.79 -6.67 -5.50
N LEU A 23 2.98 -6.90 -4.48
CA LEU A 23 2.88 -6.07 -3.30
C LEU A 23 2.59 -6.96 -2.10
N THR A 24 3.34 -6.75 -1.03
CA THR A 24 3.03 -7.29 0.30
C THR A 24 2.55 -6.15 1.16
N LEU A 25 1.42 -6.31 1.85
CA LEU A 25 0.86 -5.34 2.77
C LEU A 25 0.84 -5.89 4.20
N GLY A 26 1.01 -5.00 5.16
CA GLY A 26 0.77 -5.22 6.58
C GLY A 26 0.18 -3.97 7.19
N GLN A 27 -0.95 -4.10 7.88
CA GLN A 27 -1.61 -2.97 8.51
C GLN A 27 -2.18 -3.35 9.88
N GLY A 28 -2.07 -2.41 10.82
CA GLY A 28 -2.74 -2.46 12.12
C GLY A 28 -3.33 -1.10 12.41
N VAL A 29 -4.65 -0.98 12.24
CA VAL A 29 -5.37 0.30 12.25
C VAL A 29 -6.67 0.19 13.03
N SER A 30 -6.90 1.16 13.91
CA SER A 30 -8.18 1.40 14.57
C SER A 30 -8.82 2.62 13.92
N ILE A 31 -10.07 2.46 13.45
CA ILE A 31 -10.86 3.53 12.85
C ILE A 31 -11.96 3.90 13.85
N ALA A 32 -12.06 5.17 14.20
CA ALA A 32 -13.11 5.73 15.03
C ALA A 32 -14.37 6.05 14.20
N GLN A 33 -15.52 6.19 14.87
CA GLN A 33 -16.80 6.47 14.20
C GLN A 33 -16.84 7.81 13.47
N ASP A 34 -15.97 8.76 13.83
CA ASP A 34 -15.81 10.05 13.18
C ASP A 34 -14.91 10.01 11.92
N GLY A 35 -14.38 8.83 11.58
CA GLY A 35 -13.45 8.62 10.46
C GLY A 35 -11.98 8.91 10.79
N SER A 36 -11.67 9.35 12.01
CA SER A 36 -10.29 9.40 12.50
C SER A 36 -9.74 7.99 12.58
N ALA A 37 -8.46 7.81 12.24
CA ALA A 37 -7.82 6.51 12.37
C ALA A 37 -6.43 6.64 12.99
N THR A 38 -6.05 5.63 13.74
CA THR A 38 -4.71 5.51 14.32
C THR A 38 -4.16 4.14 14.02
N GLY A 39 -2.95 4.08 13.48
CA GLY A 39 -2.32 2.82 13.15
C GLY A 39 -1.07 2.98 12.33
N GLN A 40 -0.50 1.85 11.96
CA GLN A 40 0.64 1.78 11.05
C GLN A 40 0.24 1.02 9.79
N PHE A 41 0.79 1.50 8.69
CA PHE A 41 0.71 0.91 7.37
C PHE A 41 2.14 0.60 6.91
N HIS A 42 2.34 -0.62 6.45
CA HIS A 42 3.57 -1.09 5.85
C HIS A 42 3.22 -1.77 4.52
N ALA A 43 3.87 -1.37 3.43
CA ALA A 43 3.79 -2.06 2.16
C ALA A 43 5.16 -2.20 1.53
N VAL A 44 5.40 -3.36 0.91
CA VAL A 44 6.58 -3.64 0.12
C VAL A 44 6.13 -3.89 -1.31
N LEU A 45 6.53 -3.04 -2.23
CA LEU A 45 6.27 -3.21 -3.65
C LEU A 45 7.44 -3.96 -4.25
N LEU A 46 7.18 -5.18 -4.70
CA LEU A 46 8.17 -6.04 -5.33
C LEU A 46 8.33 -5.63 -6.78
N GLY A 47 9.56 -5.30 -7.17
CA GLY A 47 9.82 -4.85 -8.52
C GLY A 47 11.22 -5.13 -9.04
N THR A 48 11.42 -4.67 -10.27
CA THR A 48 12.68 -4.74 -11.01
C THR A 48 13.03 -3.36 -11.55
N SER A 49 14.27 -2.95 -11.31
CA SER A 49 14.86 -1.73 -11.87
C SER A 49 15.05 -1.84 -13.38
N LEU A 50 15.34 -0.71 -14.02
CA LEU A 50 15.68 -0.64 -15.45
C LEU A 50 16.91 -1.49 -15.84
N LEU A 51 17.77 -1.83 -14.86
CA LEU A 51 18.95 -2.67 -15.06
C LEU A 51 18.67 -4.16 -14.76
N TRP A 52 17.40 -4.56 -14.68
CA TRP A 52 16.95 -5.92 -14.36
C TRP A 52 17.36 -6.41 -12.97
N ALA A 53 17.85 -5.52 -12.11
CA ALA A 53 18.10 -5.83 -10.71
C ALA A 53 16.80 -5.78 -9.93
N ARG A 54 16.59 -6.75 -9.03
CA ARG A 54 15.48 -6.73 -8.09
C ARG A 54 15.57 -5.48 -7.22
N GLN A 55 14.44 -4.77 -7.12
CA GLN A 55 14.31 -3.54 -6.35
C GLN A 55 12.96 -3.57 -5.64
N ASP A 56 13.02 -3.57 -4.31
CA ASP A 56 11.84 -3.58 -3.47
C ASP A 56 11.64 -2.15 -2.94
N VAL A 57 10.48 -1.56 -3.20
CA VAL A 57 10.12 -0.22 -2.70
C VAL A 57 9.34 -0.38 -1.41
N ILE A 58 9.82 0.21 -0.31
CA ILE A 58 9.20 0.10 1.01
C ILE A 58 8.41 1.37 1.29
N VAL A 59 7.17 1.22 1.74
CA VAL A 59 6.29 2.32 2.12
C VAL A 59 5.83 2.08 3.56
N GLU A 60 6.23 2.97 4.46
CA GLU A 60 5.90 2.88 5.88
C GLU A 60 5.32 4.18 6.38
N GLY A 61 4.12 4.11 6.97
CA GLY A 61 3.41 5.32 7.33
C GLY A 61 2.40 5.18 8.44
N ALA A 62 2.15 6.30 9.11
CA ALA A 62 1.11 6.40 10.10
C ALA A 62 -0.23 6.69 9.40
N VAL A 63 -1.22 5.86 9.67
CA VAL A 63 -2.60 6.07 9.22
C VAL A 63 -3.23 7.14 10.11
N ARG A 64 -3.93 8.10 9.49
CA ARG A 64 -4.59 9.22 10.19
C ARG A 64 -6.10 9.28 9.97
N ASN A 65 -6.57 8.71 8.87
CA ASN A 65 -7.98 8.64 8.53
C ASN A 65 -8.30 7.29 7.90
N GLY A 66 -9.54 6.85 8.08
CA GLY A 66 -9.99 5.60 7.50
C GLY A 66 -11.51 5.53 7.44
N SER A 67 -12.01 4.72 6.52
CA SER A 67 -13.42 4.40 6.41
C SER A 67 -13.59 2.96 5.94
N VAL A 68 -14.70 2.34 6.36
CA VAL A 68 -15.14 1.03 5.89
C VAL A 68 -16.44 1.24 5.15
N ALA A 69 -16.51 0.77 3.91
CA ALA A 69 -17.71 0.80 3.10
C ALA A 69 -18.58 -0.43 3.36
N GLY A 70 -19.88 -0.31 3.09
CA GLY A 70 -20.85 -1.39 3.33
C GLY A 70 -20.68 -2.62 2.43
N ASP A 71 -19.83 -2.54 1.40
CA ASP A 71 -19.45 -3.64 0.53
C ASP A 71 -18.25 -4.46 1.07
N GLY A 72 -17.71 -4.09 2.24
CA GLY A 72 -16.55 -4.73 2.85
C GLY A 72 -15.21 -4.22 2.34
N SER A 73 -15.19 -3.15 1.55
CA SER A 73 -13.95 -2.43 1.24
C SER A 73 -13.58 -1.45 2.37
N ALA A 74 -12.29 -1.24 2.59
CA ALA A 74 -11.77 -0.25 3.51
C ALA A 74 -10.84 0.72 2.77
N THR A 75 -10.93 2.00 3.09
CA THR A 75 -10.01 3.02 2.61
C THR A 75 -9.26 3.60 3.80
N LEU A 76 -7.95 3.68 3.70
CA LEU A 76 -7.06 4.24 4.71
C LEU A 76 -6.20 5.33 4.07
N GLY A 77 -5.96 6.40 4.82
CA GLY A 77 -5.11 7.49 4.39
C GLY A 77 -4.18 7.96 5.50
N GLY A 78 -3.02 8.47 5.09
CA GLY A 78 -2.01 8.94 6.02
C GLY A 78 -0.80 9.52 5.34
N ILE A 79 0.27 9.62 6.12
CA ILE A 79 1.58 10.09 5.65
C ILE A 79 2.58 8.95 5.85
N ALA A 80 3.33 8.65 4.80
CA ALA A 80 4.34 7.62 4.76
C ALA A 80 5.72 8.18 4.42
N THR A 81 6.72 7.36 4.71
CA THR A 81 8.07 7.45 4.20
C THR A 81 8.24 6.38 3.14
N VAL A 82 8.78 6.76 1.99
CA VAL A 82 9.03 5.84 0.87
C VAL A 82 10.54 5.62 0.73
N ASP A 83 10.96 4.37 0.80
CA ASP A 83 12.30 3.92 0.42
C ASP A 83 12.23 3.31 -0.98
N MET A 84 12.99 3.87 -1.93
CA MET A 84 13.04 3.32 -3.28
C MET A 84 13.89 2.04 -3.37
N GLY A 85 14.71 1.71 -2.37
CA GLY A 85 15.53 0.51 -2.37
C GLY A 85 16.69 0.53 -3.37
N ASP A 86 17.00 1.69 -3.97
CA ASP A 86 18.12 1.93 -4.89
C ASP A 86 19.31 2.65 -4.23
N GLY A 87 19.27 2.83 -2.91
CA GLY A 87 20.27 3.57 -2.15
C GLY A 87 20.10 5.09 -2.19
N THR A 88 19.02 5.60 -2.78
CA THR A 88 18.61 7.00 -2.60
C THR A 88 18.12 7.26 -1.17
N LEU A 89 18.03 8.54 -0.79
CA LEU A 89 17.52 8.91 0.51
C LEU A 89 16.02 8.60 0.61
N LEU A 90 15.59 8.16 1.80
CA LEU A 90 14.19 8.01 2.15
C LEU A 90 13.42 9.30 1.83
N LEU A 91 12.22 9.16 1.24
CA LEU A 91 11.31 10.27 0.95
C LEU A 91 10.23 10.34 2.05
N PRO A 92 10.42 11.14 3.11
CA PRO A 92 9.40 11.33 4.13
C PRO A 92 8.28 12.25 3.66
N GLY A 93 7.12 12.15 4.30
CA GLY A 93 6.03 13.11 4.08
C GLY A 93 5.15 12.80 2.87
N VAL A 94 5.26 11.59 2.31
CA VAL A 94 4.49 11.16 1.14
C VAL A 94 3.05 10.83 1.57
N PRO A 95 2.04 11.57 1.09
CA PRO A 95 0.65 11.20 1.33
C PRO A 95 0.38 9.83 0.70
N PHE A 96 -0.32 8.95 1.40
CA PHE A 96 -0.77 7.70 0.81
C PHE A 96 -2.27 7.52 1.01
N THR A 97 -2.89 6.85 0.05
CA THR A 97 -4.25 6.32 0.20
C THR A 97 -4.22 4.87 -0.28
N VAL A 98 -4.70 3.97 0.57
CA VAL A 98 -4.86 2.57 0.22
C VAL A 98 -6.33 2.20 0.32
N THR A 99 -6.84 1.56 -0.72
CA THR A 99 -8.19 0.98 -0.74
C THR A 99 -8.06 -0.52 -0.89
N THR A 100 -8.56 -1.24 0.10
CA THR A 100 -8.47 -2.71 0.17
C THR A 100 -9.86 -3.32 0.16
N SER A 101 -10.03 -4.41 -0.58
CA SER A 101 -11.19 -5.29 -0.50
C SER A 101 -10.71 -6.74 -0.29
N ALA A 102 -11.64 -7.69 -0.18
CA ALA A 102 -11.31 -9.11 -0.11
C ALA A 102 -10.55 -9.63 -1.36
N ALA A 103 -10.65 -8.95 -2.50
CA ALA A 103 -10.09 -9.41 -3.78
C ALA A 103 -9.07 -8.45 -4.42
N SER A 104 -9.03 -7.20 -3.99
CA SER A 104 -8.25 -6.16 -4.66
C SER A 104 -7.59 -5.18 -3.70
N LEU A 105 -6.47 -4.63 -4.13
CA LEU A 105 -5.77 -3.56 -3.45
C LEU A 105 -5.40 -2.46 -4.45
N ALA A 106 -5.83 -1.24 -4.17
CA ALA A 106 -5.41 -0.04 -4.87
C ALA A 106 -4.55 0.80 -3.92
N LEU A 107 -3.41 1.28 -4.41
CA LEU A 107 -2.49 2.12 -3.66
C LEU A 107 -2.18 3.38 -4.46
N ILE A 108 -2.35 4.53 -3.82
CA ILE A 108 -1.97 5.84 -4.34
C ILE A 108 -0.85 6.37 -3.43
N LEU A 109 0.28 6.73 -4.02
CA LEU A 109 1.41 7.35 -3.35
C LEU A 109 1.61 8.75 -3.93
N ASP A 110 1.49 9.77 -3.08
CA ASP A 110 1.40 11.16 -3.46
C ASP A 110 0.30 11.40 -4.50
N THR A 111 0.66 11.59 -5.77
CA THR A 111 -0.25 11.78 -6.90
C THR A 111 -0.27 10.59 -7.86
N VAL A 112 0.54 9.56 -7.60
CA VAL A 112 0.70 8.38 -8.46
C VAL A 112 -0.26 7.28 -8.01
N ALA A 113 -1.30 7.03 -8.82
CA ALA A 113 -2.16 5.88 -8.65
C ALA A 113 -1.53 4.65 -9.31
N LEU A 114 -1.22 3.63 -8.51
CA LEU A 114 -0.74 2.36 -9.03
C LEU A 114 -1.92 1.55 -9.60
N PRO A 115 -1.67 0.69 -10.61
CA PRO A 115 -2.70 -0.24 -11.08
C PRO A 115 -3.24 -1.08 -9.94
N THR A 116 -4.54 -1.37 -9.95
CA THR A 116 -5.17 -2.20 -8.92
C THR A 116 -4.56 -3.60 -8.93
N ALA A 117 -3.96 -4.00 -7.82
CA ALA A 117 -3.41 -5.32 -7.62
C ALA A 117 -4.51 -6.30 -7.19
N THR A 118 -4.40 -7.55 -7.62
CA THR A 118 -5.32 -8.63 -7.21
C THR A 118 -4.74 -9.31 -5.99
N VAL A 119 -5.52 -9.40 -4.90
CA VAL A 119 -5.11 -10.09 -3.67
C VAL A 119 -5.04 -11.59 -3.95
N THR A 120 -3.88 -12.20 -3.72
CA THR A 120 -3.63 -13.62 -3.99
C THR A 120 -3.45 -14.45 -2.72
N ALA A 121 -3.07 -13.81 -1.61
CA ALA A 121 -2.92 -14.47 -0.32
C ALA A 121 -3.12 -13.49 0.85
N GLY A 122 -3.44 -14.05 2.03
CA GLY A 122 -3.68 -13.29 3.25
C GLY A 122 -5.16 -12.97 3.49
N SER A 123 -5.43 -12.39 4.64
CA SER A 123 -6.77 -11.96 5.05
C SER A 123 -6.69 -10.59 5.69
N ILE A 124 -7.49 -9.66 5.19
CA ILE A 124 -7.68 -8.36 5.82
C ILE A 124 -8.89 -8.51 6.73
N THR A 125 -8.64 -8.62 8.04
CA THR A 125 -9.74 -8.67 9.01
C THR A 125 -10.16 -7.26 9.35
N ILE A 126 -11.32 -6.89 8.83
CA ILE A 126 -12.04 -5.69 9.23
C ILE A 126 -12.94 -6.10 10.39
N GLU A 127 -12.45 -5.89 11.61
CA GLU A 127 -13.25 -5.91 12.85
C GLU A 127 -13.70 -4.50 13.22
#